data_AF-A0AAN6SBZ8-F1
#
_entry.id   AF-A0AAN6SBZ8-F1
#
_cell.length_a   1.000
_cell.length_b   1.000
_cell.length_c   1.000
_cell.angle_alpha   90.00
_cell.angle_beta   90.00
_cell.angle_gamma   90.00
#
_symmetry.space_group_name_H-M   'P 1'
#
loop_
_entity.id
_entity.type
_entity.pdbx_description
1 polymer ?
#
loop_
_entity_poly.entity_id
_entity_poly.type
_entity_poly.pdbx_seq_one_letter_code
_entity_poly.pdbx_strand_id
1 'polypeptide(L)'
;MLQTESPYFQPTPLPPAPFAAVVGLLPGDPDYTCAAGNEFNGCDQSWSVVMTGSANCHTDIAHSPGWFSTYAQTCIDLQLCQKALMLLKDNLANVRFQNLVTIGAKFMAVMDGKGIPAIDNLNVDTHPSWSQVSVLDVGSNGTTRFDEAIWIDPAIWDMDEPKFTCSLPCNVKLPPWKGATSTVQYPLITVSQGTWTSTITQAPLTITEWVLEPVTITRDAAAVNKNKRNAGVEIWPVPATTPFWPAILYRGDDGQISTTSATSTFPKPAATPLSGSWPKKAVRAVWGWPEDPLVDKYDFYNFNCVPKLWFGGIIGDPGGDDFYNNENTAELRTICPEETFISSTSPKPTPTKISDPRLNTKKCFKGEQTENVRMRNATTRFCDDIAHRDLIAGFEYEKEYKFEYNSGIGFVGITVSLEIKPKCSFNYSKSLCQRYLSVPTDSCDCNGVNGKHGGTVENNCYKWKVDPNRRWC
;
A
#
# COMPACT_ATOMS: atom_id res chain seq x y z
N MET A 1 17.23 -0.20 -21.54
CA MET A 1 18.69 -0.01 -21.43
C MET A 1 18.97 1.35 -20.83
N LEU A 2 19.40 1.38 -19.57
CA LEU A 2 20.10 2.52 -18.97
C LEU A 2 21.61 2.27 -19.03
N GLN A 3 22.40 3.34 -19.18
CA GLN A 3 23.85 3.37 -18.95
C GLN A 3 24.21 4.68 -18.23
N THR A 4 25.18 4.63 -17.33
CA THR A 4 25.65 5.72 -16.48
C THR A 4 27.14 5.53 -16.18
N GLU A 5 27.89 6.61 -15.91
CA GLU A 5 29.29 6.60 -15.50
C GLU A 5 29.48 7.40 -14.20
N SER A 6 30.41 7.01 -13.33
CA SER A 6 30.77 7.79 -12.14
C SER A 6 31.79 8.90 -12.50
N PRO A 7 31.69 10.12 -11.93
CA PRO A 7 32.58 11.24 -12.29
C PRO A 7 34.05 10.94 -12.00
N TYR A 8 34.90 10.99 -13.03
CA TYR A 8 36.27 10.43 -13.00
C TYR A 8 37.21 11.01 -11.92
N PHE A 9 36.89 12.17 -11.35
CA PHE A 9 37.63 12.78 -10.24
C PHE A 9 37.36 12.10 -8.89
N GLN A 10 36.19 11.49 -8.70
CA GLN A 10 35.84 10.82 -7.44
C GLN A 10 36.81 9.64 -7.19
N PRO A 11 37.19 9.34 -5.93
CA PRO A 11 36.73 9.91 -4.65
C PRO A 11 37.35 11.27 -4.24
N THR A 12 37.92 12.06 -5.16
CA THR A 12 38.56 13.35 -4.86
C THR A 12 37.83 14.53 -5.54
N PRO A 13 36.92 15.26 -4.86
CA PRO A 13 36.46 15.05 -3.48
C PRO A 13 35.42 13.93 -3.35
N LEU A 14 35.20 13.49 -2.11
CA LEU A 14 34.21 12.47 -1.75
C LEU A 14 32.78 13.03 -1.92
N PRO A 15 31.81 12.22 -2.38
CA PRO A 15 30.39 12.51 -2.19
C PRO A 15 30.09 12.84 -0.71
N PRO A 16 29.25 13.84 -0.41
CA PRO A 16 28.42 14.62 -1.34
C PRO A 16 29.08 15.94 -1.81
N ALA A 17 30.38 16.18 -1.56
CA ALA A 17 31.02 17.45 -1.88
C ALA A 17 31.10 17.68 -3.41
N PRO A 18 30.93 18.93 -3.90
CA PRO A 18 30.73 20.19 -3.14
C PRO A 18 29.28 20.45 -2.68
N PHE A 19 28.33 19.55 -2.98
CA PHE A 19 26.89 19.75 -2.82
C PHE A 19 26.32 19.39 -1.43
N ALA A 20 27.17 19.26 -0.41
CA ALA A 20 26.75 18.90 0.96
C ALA A 20 25.65 19.80 1.55
N ALA A 21 25.55 21.07 1.11
CA ALA A 21 24.52 22.02 1.56
C ALA A 21 23.13 21.82 0.93
N VAL A 22 22.96 20.89 -0.01
CA VAL A 22 21.66 20.61 -0.67
C VAL A 22 21.20 19.15 -0.54
N VAL A 23 21.97 18.28 0.11
CA VAL A 23 21.57 16.89 0.40
C VAL A 23 20.37 16.87 1.35
N GLY A 24 19.33 16.10 0.99
CA GLY A 24 18.09 15.98 1.75
C GLY A 24 17.08 17.09 1.44
N LEU A 25 17.38 17.99 0.49
CA LEU A 25 16.37 18.94 -0.03
C LEU A 25 15.47 18.28 -1.08
N LEU A 26 15.90 17.18 -1.71
CA LEU A 26 15.07 16.38 -2.61
C LEU A 26 14.65 15.08 -1.91
N PRO A 27 13.34 14.77 -1.83
CA PRO A 27 12.88 13.46 -1.38
C PRO A 27 13.45 12.35 -2.28
N GLY A 28 14.28 11.47 -1.71
CA GLY A 28 15.00 10.43 -2.44
C GLY A 28 16.52 10.65 -2.52
N ASP A 29 17.06 11.78 -2.04
CA ASP A 29 18.51 11.94 -1.85
C ASP A 29 19.08 10.82 -0.96
N PRO A 30 20.17 10.13 -1.37
CA PRO A 30 20.82 9.11 -0.56
C PRO A 30 21.36 9.63 0.77
N ASP A 31 21.43 8.76 1.79
CA ASP A 31 22.09 9.08 3.05
C ASP A 31 23.61 9.15 2.87
N TYR A 32 24.15 10.37 2.94
CA TYR A 32 25.59 10.66 2.94
C TYR A 32 26.14 10.91 4.37
N THR A 33 25.64 10.22 5.40
CA THR A 33 26.25 10.19 6.76
C THR A 33 27.68 9.65 6.78
N CYS A 34 28.09 8.88 5.76
CA CYS A 34 29.45 8.42 5.53
C CYS A 34 30.13 7.70 6.72
N ALA A 35 29.34 6.95 7.50
CA ALA A 35 29.81 6.20 8.66
C ALA A 35 31.04 5.32 8.33
N ALA A 36 32.11 5.47 9.13
CA ALA A 36 33.37 4.75 8.94
C ALA A 36 33.18 3.23 9.05
N GLY A 37 33.84 2.48 8.17
CA GLY A 37 33.73 1.02 8.09
C GLY A 37 32.51 0.51 7.32
N ASN A 38 31.51 1.34 7.02
CA ASN A 38 30.43 0.97 6.11
C ASN A 38 30.93 1.00 4.65
N GLU A 39 30.69 -0.08 3.91
CA GLU A 39 31.03 -0.20 2.49
C GLU A 39 29.84 0.05 1.55
N PHE A 40 28.63 0.20 2.10
CA PHE A 40 27.37 0.24 1.36
C PHE A 40 26.69 1.62 1.38
N ASN A 41 27.40 2.67 1.81
CA ASN A 41 26.87 4.04 1.93
C ASN A 41 27.08 4.93 0.69
N GLY A 42 27.83 4.49 -0.32
CA GLY A 42 28.08 5.27 -1.54
C GLY A 42 28.83 6.60 -1.30
N CYS A 43 29.58 6.69 -0.20
CA CYS A 43 30.38 7.87 0.12
C CYS A 43 31.77 7.88 -0.51
N ASP A 44 32.13 6.88 -1.31
CA ASP A 44 33.34 6.86 -2.13
C ASP A 44 33.10 7.47 -3.53
N GLN A 45 32.07 7.01 -4.26
CA GLN A 45 31.66 7.57 -5.56
C GLN A 45 30.13 7.56 -5.72
N SER A 46 29.63 8.31 -6.70
CA SER A 46 28.20 8.46 -7.00
C SER A 46 27.46 7.14 -7.24
N TRP A 47 26.28 7.00 -6.67
CA TRP A 47 25.34 5.93 -7.01
C TRP A 47 24.93 6.01 -8.48
N SER A 48 25.03 4.88 -9.19
CA SER A 48 24.63 4.71 -10.59
C SER A 48 23.11 4.61 -10.77
N VAL A 49 22.44 4.00 -9.77
CA VAL A 49 20.98 3.92 -9.62
C VAL A 49 20.65 3.96 -8.13
N VAL A 50 19.65 4.77 -7.78
CA VAL A 50 19.00 4.76 -6.46
C VAL A 50 17.56 4.39 -6.70
N MET A 51 17.09 3.31 -6.08
CA MET A 51 15.71 2.85 -6.18
C MET A 51 15.24 2.45 -4.79
N THR A 52 14.32 3.23 -4.24
CA THR A 52 13.86 3.11 -2.86
C THR A 52 12.33 3.12 -2.79
N GLY A 53 11.72 2.23 -2.01
CA GLY A 53 10.26 2.18 -1.83
C GLY A 53 9.45 1.99 -3.12
N SER A 54 10.10 1.52 -4.20
CA SER A 54 9.55 1.50 -5.56
C SER A 54 8.84 0.18 -5.87
N ALA A 55 7.83 0.20 -6.72
CA ALA A 55 7.07 -0.98 -7.18
C ALA A 55 7.03 -1.03 -8.71
N ASN A 56 6.79 -2.22 -9.29
CA ASN A 56 6.56 -2.40 -10.73
C ASN A 56 7.67 -1.87 -11.67
N CYS A 57 8.87 -1.58 -11.15
CA CYS A 57 9.98 -1.05 -11.93
C CYS A 57 10.75 -2.16 -12.64
N HIS A 58 10.61 -2.25 -13.96
CA HIS A 58 11.49 -3.09 -14.78
C HIS A 58 12.58 -2.27 -15.47
N THR A 59 13.82 -2.76 -15.51
CA THR A 59 14.88 -2.06 -16.26
C THR A 59 15.97 -3.00 -16.79
N ASP A 60 16.18 -3.01 -18.11
CA ASP A 60 17.45 -3.48 -18.69
C ASP A 60 18.54 -2.45 -18.37
N ILE A 61 19.61 -2.83 -17.67
CA ILE A 61 20.71 -1.90 -17.32
C ILE A 61 22.07 -2.47 -17.72
N ALA A 62 22.76 -1.75 -18.60
CA ALA A 62 24.19 -1.92 -18.83
C ALA A 62 24.91 -0.77 -18.14
N HIS A 63 25.23 -0.92 -16.85
CA HIS A 63 26.00 0.09 -16.15
C HIS A 63 27.48 -0.09 -16.50
N SER A 64 28.08 1.01 -16.95
CA SER A 64 29.49 1.09 -17.22
C SER A 64 29.87 2.57 -17.23
N PRO A 65 30.80 3.05 -16.38
CA PRO A 65 31.43 2.28 -15.29
C PRO A 65 31.94 3.09 -14.08
N GLY A 66 32.51 2.37 -13.10
CA GLY A 66 33.62 2.87 -12.29
C GLY A 66 34.95 2.70 -13.04
N TRP A 67 35.24 3.50 -14.07
CA TRP A 67 36.51 3.42 -14.83
C TRP A 67 37.72 3.86 -13.99
N PHE A 68 37.52 4.77 -13.04
CA PHE A 68 38.58 5.56 -12.43
C PHE A 68 38.41 5.63 -10.91
N SER A 69 39.53 5.85 -10.22
CA SER A 69 39.57 6.44 -8.89
C SER A 69 40.56 7.60 -8.92
N THR A 70 40.08 8.83 -8.79
CA THR A 70 40.89 10.07 -8.97
C THR A 70 41.71 10.06 -10.27
N TYR A 71 41.02 9.86 -11.41
CA TYR A 71 41.58 9.71 -12.76
C TYR A 71 42.55 8.53 -12.98
N ALA A 72 42.83 7.67 -11.99
CA ALA A 72 43.66 6.47 -12.15
C ALA A 72 42.82 5.23 -12.49
N GLN A 73 43.26 4.45 -13.48
CA GLN A 73 42.57 3.25 -13.97
C GLN A 73 43.05 1.92 -13.36
N THR A 74 44.03 1.95 -12.45
CA THR A 74 44.65 0.75 -11.84
C THR A 74 43.73 -0.08 -10.95
N CYS A 75 42.47 0.34 -10.79
CA CYS A 75 41.46 -0.27 -9.95
C CYS A 75 40.42 -1.11 -10.72
N ILE A 76 40.40 -1.04 -12.06
CA ILE A 76 39.37 -1.67 -12.92
C ILE A 76 39.39 -3.18 -12.77
N ASP A 77 40.53 -3.81 -13.08
CA ASP A 77 40.65 -5.28 -13.12
C ASP A 77 40.57 -5.92 -11.71
N LEU A 78 40.74 -5.11 -10.67
CA LEU A 78 40.53 -5.52 -9.27
C LEU A 78 39.06 -5.42 -8.85
N GLN A 79 38.19 -4.77 -9.65
CA GLN A 79 36.84 -4.36 -9.28
C GLN A 79 36.80 -3.47 -8.02
N LEU A 80 37.72 -2.51 -7.90
CA LEU A 80 37.92 -1.68 -6.70
C LEU A 80 37.97 -0.16 -6.96
N CYS A 81 37.48 0.33 -8.11
CA CYS A 81 37.39 1.78 -8.34
C CYS A 81 36.28 2.41 -7.47
N GLN A 82 35.16 1.71 -7.34
CA GLN A 82 33.99 2.09 -6.54
C GLN A 82 33.54 0.92 -5.67
N LYS A 83 32.92 1.18 -4.51
CA LYS A 83 32.40 0.13 -3.63
C LYS A 83 31.08 -0.45 -4.13
N ALA A 84 30.07 0.40 -4.35
CA ALA A 84 28.72 -0.03 -4.68
C ALA A 84 28.07 0.90 -5.72
N LEU A 85 27.35 0.32 -6.68
CA LEU A 85 26.78 1.05 -7.83
C LEU A 85 25.26 1.28 -7.72
N MET A 86 24.51 0.30 -7.22
CA MET A 86 23.05 0.42 -7.06
C MET A 86 22.64 0.36 -5.59
N LEU A 87 21.82 1.33 -5.16
CA LEU A 87 21.17 1.32 -3.85
C LEU A 87 19.72 0.87 -4.03
N LEU A 88 19.41 -0.34 -3.56
CA LEU A 88 18.08 -0.96 -3.67
C LEU A 88 17.52 -1.19 -2.25
N LYS A 89 16.57 -0.37 -1.82
CA LYS A 89 16.13 -0.30 -0.42
C LYS A 89 14.60 -0.26 -0.28
N ASP A 90 14.03 -1.06 0.61
CA ASP A 90 12.59 -1.10 0.93
C ASP A 90 11.65 -1.26 -0.30
N ASN A 91 12.17 -1.77 -1.43
CA ASN A 91 11.42 -1.85 -2.70
C ASN A 91 10.34 -2.92 -2.64
N LEU A 92 9.16 -2.59 -3.15
CA LEU A 92 7.99 -3.45 -3.16
C LEU A 92 8.05 -4.47 -4.31
N ALA A 93 6.98 -5.23 -4.47
CA ALA A 93 6.85 -6.27 -5.46
C ALA A 93 7.18 -5.81 -6.89
N ASN A 94 7.62 -6.77 -7.71
CA ASN A 94 7.71 -6.61 -9.17
C ASN A 94 8.74 -5.55 -9.62
N VAL A 95 9.79 -5.36 -8.82
CA VAL A 95 11.01 -4.65 -9.23
C VAL A 95 12.03 -5.68 -9.75
N ARG A 96 12.46 -5.54 -11.01
CA ARG A 96 13.40 -6.48 -11.65
C ARG A 96 14.36 -5.76 -12.60
N PHE A 97 15.64 -6.05 -12.44
CA PHE A 97 16.66 -5.71 -13.44
C PHE A 97 16.89 -6.91 -14.36
N GLN A 98 16.96 -6.66 -15.66
CA GLN A 98 17.39 -7.66 -16.65
C GLN A 98 18.76 -7.29 -17.22
N ASN A 99 19.57 -8.33 -17.43
CA ASN A 99 20.91 -8.23 -17.99
C ASN A 99 21.79 -7.15 -17.32
N LEU A 100 21.76 -7.09 -15.99
CA LEU A 100 22.51 -6.13 -15.18
C LEU A 100 24.02 -6.34 -15.37
N VAL A 101 24.65 -5.47 -16.15
CA VAL A 101 26.12 -5.44 -16.33
C VAL A 101 26.74 -4.36 -15.45
N THR A 102 27.90 -4.64 -14.84
CA THR A 102 28.73 -3.64 -14.14
C THR A 102 30.23 -3.83 -14.34
N ILE A 103 31.01 -2.74 -14.21
CA ILE A 103 32.47 -2.71 -14.40
C ILE A 103 33.15 -1.87 -13.31
N GLY A 104 34.22 -2.40 -12.71
CA GLY A 104 35.15 -1.66 -11.86
C GLY A 104 34.71 -1.46 -10.41
N ALA A 105 33.62 -2.09 -9.97
CA ALA A 105 33.05 -1.89 -8.64
C ALA A 105 32.95 -3.16 -7.81
N LYS A 106 33.17 -3.06 -6.49
CA LYS A 106 33.24 -4.21 -5.59
C LYS A 106 31.92 -4.96 -5.49
N PHE A 107 30.81 -4.21 -5.44
CA PHE A 107 29.44 -4.69 -5.36
C PHE A 107 28.60 -4.10 -6.50
N MET A 108 27.94 -4.98 -7.27
CA MET A 108 27.07 -4.59 -8.38
C MET A 108 25.84 -3.82 -7.88
N ALA A 109 25.28 -4.27 -6.76
CA ALA A 109 24.15 -3.66 -6.08
C ALA A 109 24.23 -3.94 -4.56
N VAL A 110 23.56 -3.09 -3.78
CA VAL A 110 23.29 -3.28 -2.35
C VAL A 110 21.79 -3.47 -2.17
N MET A 111 21.39 -4.54 -1.48
CA MET A 111 20.01 -4.87 -1.13
C MET A 111 19.93 -5.24 0.35
N ASP A 112 19.08 -4.57 1.14
CA ASP A 112 18.91 -4.82 2.59
C ASP A 112 20.25 -4.99 3.34
N GLY A 113 21.14 -4.01 3.21
CA GLY A 113 22.46 -4.01 3.86
C GLY A 113 23.43 -5.12 3.41
N LYS A 114 23.17 -5.80 2.29
CA LYS A 114 24.02 -6.85 1.70
C LYS A 114 24.42 -6.46 0.28
N GLY A 115 25.72 -6.52 -0.02
CA GLY A 115 26.22 -6.31 -1.38
C GLY A 115 26.20 -7.59 -2.22
N ILE A 116 25.86 -7.48 -3.50
CA ILE A 116 26.08 -8.53 -4.52
C ILE A 116 27.50 -8.35 -5.07
N PRO A 117 28.48 -9.24 -4.79
CA PRO A 117 29.85 -9.02 -5.22
C PRO A 117 30.00 -9.14 -6.74
N ALA A 118 30.70 -8.18 -7.37
CA ALA A 118 30.96 -8.25 -8.82
C ALA A 118 31.91 -9.39 -9.19
N ILE A 119 32.85 -9.72 -8.30
CA ILE A 119 33.84 -10.79 -8.49
C ILE A 119 33.18 -12.18 -8.63
N ASP A 120 32.08 -12.43 -7.92
CA ASP A 120 31.32 -13.68 -7.97
C ASP A 120 30.45 -13.81 -9.24
N ASN A 121 30.33 -12.72 -10.01
CA ASN A 121 29.44 -12.59 -11.17
C ASN A 121 30.22 -12.18 -12.45
N LEU A 122 31.55 -12.35 -12.49
CA LEU A 122 32.36 -12.05 -13.68
C LEU A 122 31.91 -12.90 -14.89
N ASN A 123 31.67 -12.23 -16.01
CA ASN A 123 31.24 -12.86 -17.26
C ASN A 123 32.38 -12.96 -18.31
N VAL A 124 33.47 -12.19 -18.16
CA VAL A 124 34.68 -12.30 -18.99
C VAL A 124 35.98 -12.17 -18.19
N ASP A 125 37.00 -12.86 -18.67
CA ASP A 125 38.38 -12.90 -18.17
C ASP A 125 39.34 -11.95 -18.91
N THR A 126 38.84 -11.18 -19.88
CA THR A 126 39.62 -10.23 -20.70
C THR A 126 39.37 -8.79 -20.27
N HIS A 127 40.41 -7.95 -20.34
CA HIS A 127 40.34 -6.54 -19.92
C HIS A 127 39.41 -5.70 -20.84
N PRO A 128 38.48 -4.90 -20.28
CA PRO A 128 38.13 -4.80 -18.87
C PRO A 128 37.24 -5.97 -18.43
N SER A 129 37.59 -6.65 -17.34
CA SER A 129 36.70 -7.67 -16.76
C SER A 129 35.40 -7.02 -16.28
N TRP A 130 34.27 -7.57 -16.71
CA TRP A 130 32.94 -7.09 -16.34
C TRP A 130 32.07 -8.21 -15.77
N SER A 131 31.12 -7.81 -14.92
CA SER A 131 30.22 -8.70 -14.19
C SER A 131 28.79 -8.60 -14.73
N GLN A 132 28.03 -9.69 -14.64
CA GLN A 132 26.68 -9.80 -15.19
C GLN A 132 25.73 -10.57 -14.28
N VAL A 133 24.56 -10.00 -14.00
CA VAL A 133 23.41 -10.71 -13.42
C VAL A 133 22.27 -10.70 -14.44
N SER A 134 22.02 -11.84 -15.06
CA SER A 134 21.06 -11.97 -16.18
C SER A 134 19.62 -11.60 -15.80
N VAL A 135 19.20 -11.90 -14.56
CA VAL A 135 17.95 -11.46 -13.95
C VAL A 135 18.20 -11.22 -12.45
N LEU A 136 17.87 -10.03 -11.97
CA LEU A 136 17.89 -9.67 -10.55
C LEU A 136 16.48 -9.23 -10.14
N ASP A 137 15.80 -10.07 -9.37
CA ASP A 137 14.53 -9.73 -8.71
C ASP A 137 14.77 -9.05 -7.36
N VAL A 138 14.09 -7.94 -7.10
CA VAL A 138 14.17 -7.20 -5.85
C VAL A 138 12.83 -7.35 -5.11
N GLY A 139 12.90 -7.50 -3.79
CA GLY A 139 11.72 -7.53 -2.91
C GLY A 139 11.97 -6.76 -1.61
N SER A 140 10.92 -6.63 -0.82
CA SER A 140 10.78 -5.75 0.36
C SER A 140 11.87 -5.93 1.41
N ASN A 141 12.33 -7.16 1.62
CA ASN A 141 13.40 -7.49 2.58
C ASN A 141 14.78 -7.67 1.90
N GLY A 142 14.99 -7.06 0.72
CA GLY A 142 16.23 -7.12 -0.08
C GLY A 142 16.68 -8.54 -0.48
N THR A 143 15.83 -9.54 -0.34
CA THR A 143 16.03 -10.90 -0.85
C THR A 143 15.30 -11.08 -2.16
N THR A 144 15.95 -11.68 -3.15
CA THR A 144 15.33 -12.15 -4.41
C THR A 144 14.23 -13.16 -4.10
N ARG A 145 12.96 -12.76 -4.11
CA ARG A 145 11.84 -13.68 -3.81
C ARG A 145 10.71 -13.60 -4.82
N PHE A 146 10.27 -14.79 -5.22
CA PHE A 146 9.04 -15.00 -5.99
C PHE A 146 7.80 -15.12 -5.08
N ASP A 147 7.89 -14.88 -3.77
CA ASP A 147 6.72 -14.90 -2.86
C ASP A 147 5.90 -13.59 -2.89
N GLU A 148 6.51 -12.48 -3.32
CA GLU A 148 5.83 -11.20 -3.51
C GLU A 148 4.92 -11.22 -4.75
N ALA A 149 3.62 -11.40 -4.49
CA ALA A 149 2.60 -11.45 -5.54
C ALA A 149 2.28 -10.05 -6.11
N ILE A 150 2.14 -9.98 -7.44
CA ILE A 150 1.55 -8.86 -8.18
C ILE A 150 0.04 -8.86 -7.92
N TRP A 151 -0.55 -7.72 -7.56
CA TRP A 151 -1.99 -7.59 -7.29
C TRP A 151 -2.70 -7.06 -8.54
N ILE A 152 -3.70 -7.81 -9.02
CA ILE A 152 -4.43 -7.50 -10.26
C ILE A 152 -5.72 -6.74 -9.91
N ASP A 153 -6.04 -5.67 -10.65
CA ASP A 153 -7.23 -4.85 -10.39
C ASP A 153 -8.54 -5.67 -10.49
N PRO A 154 -9.51 -5.49 -9.57
CA PRO A 154 -10.88 -6.03 -9.70
C PRO A 154 -11.52 -5.92 -11.10
N ALA A 155 -11.23 -4.88 -11.87
CA ALA A 155 -11.68 -4.65 -13.24
C ALA A 155 -11.29 -5.77 -14.22
N ILE A 156 -10.32 -6.64 -13.89
CA ILE A 156 -10.00 -7.86 -14.64
C ILE A 156 -11.24 -8.76 -14.87
N TRP A 157 -12.23 -8.69 -13.96
CA TRP A 157 -13.47 -9.45 -14.06
C TRP A 157 -14.50 -8.88 -15.04
N ASP A 158 -14.42 -7.58 -15.33
CA ASP A 158 -15.33 -6.88 -16.24
C ASP A 158 -14.79 -6.82 -17.69
N MET A 159 -13.58 -7.32 -17.93
CA MET A 159 -12.95 -7.36 -19.26
C MET A 159 -13.59 -8.40 -20.20
N ASP A 160 -13.78 -8.02 -21.46
CA ASP A 160 -14.15 -8.95 -22.55
C ASP A 160 -13.12 -10.07 -22.75
N GLU A 161 -11.84 -9.79 -22.54
CA GLU A 161 -10.78 -10.79 -22.44
C GLU A 161 -10.02 -10.55 -21.13
N PRO A 162 -10.34 -11.27 -20.03
CA PRO A 162 -9.61 -11.16 -18.77
C PRO A 162 -8.14 -11.53 -18.98
N LYS A 163 -7.26 -10.53 -19.06
CA LYS A 163 -5.83 -10.70 -19.33
C LYS A 163 -5.01 -9.62 -18.64
N PHE A 164 -3.80 -9.99 -18.23
CA PHE A 164 -2.80 -9.11 -17.66
C PHE A 164 -1.43 -9.55 -18.16
N THR A 165 -0.43 -8.68 -18.04
CA THR A 165 0.96 -8.99 -18.40
C THR A 165 1.83 -9.24 -17.17
N CYS A 166 2.80 -10.15 -17.27
CA CYS A 166 3.87 -10.24 -16.28
C CYS A 166 5.21 -10.72 -16.89
N SER A 167 6.30 -10.35 -16.23
CA SER A 167 7.64 -10.85 -16.53
C SER A 167 7.82 -12.22 -15.85
N LEU A 168 7.78 -13.31 -16.62
CA LEU A 168 7.89 -14.67 -16.07
C LEU A 168 9.33 -15.01 -15.59
N PRO A 169 9.50 -15.71 -14.45
CA PRO A 169 8.46 -16.17 -13.52
C PRO A 169 7.88 -15.02 -12.68
N CYS A 170 6.58 -15.08 -12.39
CA CYS A 170 5.86 -14.11 -11.58
C CYS A 170 4.88 -14.81 -10.63
N ASN A 171 4.58 -14.19 -9.48
CA ASN A 171 3.52 -14.65 -8.57
C ASN A 171 2.38 -13.62 -8.60
N VAL A 172 1.13 -14.08 -8.53
CA VAL A 172 -0.04 -13.26 -8.84
C VAL A 172 -1.16 -13.45 -7.81
N LYS A 173 -1.72 -12.33 -7.35
CA LYS A 173 -2.91 -12.25 -6.52
C LYS A 173 -4.08 -11.76 -7.37
N LEU A 174 -5.01 -12.65 -7.66
CA LEU A 174 -6.28 -12.29 -8.29
C LEU A 174 -7.28 -11.74 -7.26
N PRO A 175 -8.09 -10.73 -7.63
CA PRO A 175 -9.06 -10.09 -6.75
C PRO A 175 -10.28 -10.98 -6.46
N PRO A 176 -10.97 -10.85 -5.31
CA PRO A 176 -12.08 -11.71 -4.94
C PRO A 176 -13.19 -11.78 -5.98
N TRP A 177 -13.65 -12.98 -6.30
CA TRP A 177 -14.76 -13.18 -7.23
C TRP A 177 -16.10 -12.91 -6.54
N LYS A 178 -16.88 -11.97 -7.08
CA LYS A 178 -18.20 -11.56 -6.52
C LYS A 178 -19.40 -12.10 -7.32
N GLY A 179 -19.16 -12.74 -8.47
CA GLY A 179 -20.20 -13.27 -9.36
C GLY A 179 -20.84 -14.60 -8.92
N ALA A 180 -20.53 -15.08 -7.71
CA ALA A 180 -21.04 -16.33 -7.15
C ALA A 180 -21.35 -16.18 -5.65
N THR A 181 -22.43 -16.77 -5.18
CA THR A 181 -22.86 -16.70 -3.76
C THR A 181 -23.11 -18.10 -3.23
N SER A 182 -22.75 -18.33 -1.96
CA SER A 182 -23.11 -19.55 -1.22
C SER A 182 -23.48 -19.22 0.22
N THR A 183 -24.18 -20.13 0.88
CA THR A 183 -24.47 -20.08 2.32
C THR A 183 -23.81 -21.27 3.00
N VAL A 184 -23.19 -21.02 4.15
CA VAL A 184 -22.52 -22.03 4.96
C VAL A 184 -23.14 -22.00 6.36
N GLN A 185 -23.55 -23.17 6.88
CA GLN A 185 -24.13 -23.24 8.22
C GLN A 185 -23.08 -22.93 9.27
N TYR A 186 -23.34 -21.92 10.11
CA TYR A 186 -22.43 -21.56 11.20
C TYR A 186 -22.60 -22.58 12.35
N PRO A 187 -21.54 -23.26 12.82
CA PRO A 187 -21.63 -24.28 13.87
C PRO A 187 -22.08 -23.70 15.21
N LEU A 188 -22.79 -24.52 16.01
CA LEU A 188 -23.15 -24.15 17.38
C LEU A 188 -21.88 -23.91 18.21
N ILE A 189 -21.74 -22.73 18.79
CA ILE A 189 -20.65 -22.42 19.72
C ILE A 189 -21.16 -22.64 21.14
N THR A 190 -20.44 -23.44 21.94
CA THR A 190 -20.66 -23.49 23.39
C THR A 190 -19.65 -22.58 24.08
N VAL A 191 -20.14 -21.65 24.90
CA VAL A 191 -19.33 -20.80 25.79
C VAL A 191 -19.56 -21.22 27.23
N SER A 192 -18.53 -21.13 28.06
CA SER A 192 -18.61 -21.49 29.48
C SER A 192 -17.75 -20.55 30.33
N GLN A 193 -18.30 -20.07 31.44
CA GLN A 193 -17.67 -19.15 32.39
C GLN A 193 -17.98 -19.66 33.80
N GLY A 194 -16.97 -20.19 34.50
CA GLY A 194 -17.18 -20.83 35.81
C GLY A 194 -18.18 -21.99 35.76
N THR A 195 -19.33 -21.83 36.42
CA THR A 195 -20.46 -22.78 36.40
C THR A 195 -21.51 -22.46 35.33
N TRP A 196 -21.43 -21.31 34.67
CA TRP A 196 -22.33 -20.94 33.58
C TRP A 196 -21.88 -21.60 32.27
N THR A 197 -22.83 -22.00 31.44
CA THR A 197 -22.59 -22.52 30.08
C THR A 197 -23.80 -22.19 29.22
N SER A 198 -23.55 -21.74 27.99
CA SER A 198 -24.58 -21.38 27.02
C SER A 198 -24.18 -21.78 25.61
N THR A 199 -25.17 -22.05 24.76
CA THR A 199 -24.97 -22.40 23.36
C THR A 199 -25.47 -21.26 22.48
N ILE A 200 -24.55 -20.65 21.73
CA ILE A 200 -24.83 -19.56 20.82
C ILE A 200 -25.16 -20.16 19.43
N THR A 201 -26.39 -19.94 19.00
CA THR A 201 -26.82 -20.16 17.61
C THR A 201 -26.44 -18.95 16.76
N GLN A 202 -26.07 -19.18 15.50
CA GLN A 202 -25.84 -18.13 14.52
C GLN A 202 -26.62 -18.43 13.24
N ALA A 203 -26.94 -17.37 12.49
CA ALA A 203 -27.54 -17.51 11.17
C ALA A 203 -26.55 -18.14 10.17
N PRO A 204 -27.03 -18.77 9.08
CA PRO A 204 -26.15 -19.23 8.01
C PRO A 204 -25.33 -18.08 7.44
N LEU A 205 -24.02 -18.27 7.32
CA LEU A 205 -23.10 -17.26 6.78
C LEU A 205 -23.20 -17.22 5.26
N THR A 206 -23.64 -16.09 4.70
CA THR A 206 -23.64 -15.85 3.25
C THR A 206 -22.27 -15.35 2.79
N ILE A 207 -21.62 -16.10 1.90
CA ILE A 207 -20.37 -15.72 1.24
C ILE A 207 -20.71 -15.03 -0.09
N THR A 208 -20.43 -13.73 -0.17
CA THR A 208 -20.61 -12.89 -1.38
C THR A 208 -19.30 -12.56 -2.10
N GLU A 209 -18.15 -12.77 -1.46
CA GLU A 209 -16.83 -12.50 -2.04
C GLU A 209 -15.90 -13.69 -1.83
N TRP A 210 -15.43 -14.30 -2.92
CA TRP A 210 -14.55 -15.46 -2.88
C TRP A 210 -13.10 -15.04 -3.05
N VAL A 211 -12.36 -14.98 -1.95
CA VAL A 211 -10.90 -14.90 -1.97
C VAL A 211 -10.35 -16.07 -2.78
N LEU A 212 -9.38 -15.79 -3.65
CA LEU A 212 -8.74 -16.78 -4.51
C LEU A 212 -7.37 -17.16 -3.97
N GLU A 213 -6.88 -18.35 -4.30
CA GLU A 213 -5.49 -18.75 -4.01
C GLU A 213 -4.48 -17.91 -4.83
N PRO A 214 -3.26 -17.66 -4.32
CA PRO A 214 -2.21 -17.04 -5.12
C PRO A 214 -1.74 -18.00 -6.23
N VAL A 215 -1.32 -17.45 -7.37
CA VAL A 215 -0.92 -18.23 -8.55
C VAL A 215 0.52 -17.90 -8.93
N THR A 216 1.43 -18.84 -8.70
CA THR A 216 2.81 -18.76 -9.20
C THR A 216 2.86 -19.24 -10.65
N ILE A 217 3.31 -18.38 -11.55
CA ILE A 217 3.40 -18.62 -12.99
C ILE A 217 4.88 -18.72 -13.36
N THR A 218 5.35 -19.93 -13.59
CA THR A 218 6.71 -20.19 -14.08
C THR A 218 6.74 -20.22 -15.61
N ARG A 219 7.93 -20.09 -16.19
CA ARG A 219 8.18 -20.68 -17.52
C ARG A 219 8.33 -22.19 -17.33
N ASP A 220 7.44 -22.98 -17.95
CA ASP A 220 7.88 -24.07 -18.84
C ASP A 220 6.74 -24.76 -19.62
N ALA A 221 7.12 -25.73 -20.46
CA ALA A 221 6.31 -26.64 -21.28
C ALA A 221 5.45 -26.01 -22.41
N ALA A 222 4.67 -24.95 -22.16
CA ALA A 222 3.72 -24.43 -23.15
C ALA A 222 4.38 -23.76 -24.38
N ALA A 223 5.62 -23.27 -24.23
CA ALA A 223 6.27 -22.38 -25.20
C ALA A 223 7.26 -23.05 -26.18
N VAL A 224 7.64 -24.32 -25.95
CA VAL A 224 8.78 -24.98 -26.65
C VAL A 224 8.58 -25.10 -28.17
N ASN A 225 7.33 -25.17 -28.65
CA ASN A 225 7.04 -25.60 -30.03
C ASN A 225 6.52 -24.52 -30.99
N LYS A 226 6.26 -23.28 -30.53
CA LYS A 226 5.73 -22.21 -31.41
C LYS A 226 6.26 -20.82 -30.99
N ASN A 227 6.96 -20.14 -31.90
CA ASN A 227 7.45 -18.77 -31.76
C ASN A 227 6.31 -17.72 -31.74
N LYS A 228 5.43 -17.79 -30.73
CA LYS A 228 4.31 -16.87 -30.52
C LYS A 228 4.50 -16.17 -29.16
N ARG A 229 4.95 -14.91 -29.18
CA ARG A 229 5.05 -14.07 -27.96
C ARG A 229 3.69 -13.93 -27.24
N ASN A 230 2.59 -14.11 -27.95
CA ASN A 230 1.21 -14.03 -27.45
C ASN A 230 0.67 -15.33 -26.83
N ALA A 231 1.50 -16.37 -26.66
CA ALA A 231 1.10 -17.63 -26.01
C ALA A 231 1.06 -17.47 -24.48
N GLY A 232 0.03 -16.78 -23.98
CA GLY A 232 -0.21 -16.59 -22.54
C GLY A 232 -0.65 -17.86 -21.83
N VAL A 233 -0.41 -17.93 -20.52
CA VAL A 233 -0.85 -19.00 -19.61
C VAL A 233 -2.29 -18.74 -19.20
N GLU A 234 -3.15 -19.75 -19.29
CA GLU A 234 -4.55 -19.65 -18.86
C GLU A 234 -4.71 -20.12 -17.42
N ILE A 235 -5.29 -19.25 -16.59
CA ILE A 235 -5.47 -19.43 -15.16
C ILE A 235 -6.96 -19.63 -14.88
N TRP A 236 -7.29 -20.79 -14.32
CA TRP A 236 -8.60 -21.03 -13.72
C TRP A 236 -8.53 -20.71 -12.23
N PRO A 237 -9.17 -19.62 -11.77
CA PRO A 237 -9.02 -19.16 -10.38
C PRO A 237 -9.63 -20.16 -9.40
N VAL A 238 -8.80 -20.62 -8.44
CA VAL A 238 -9.22 -21.56 -7.39
C VAL A 238 -9.67 -20.76 -6.16
N PRO A 239 -10.89 -20.96 -5.64
CA PRO A 239 -11.34 -20.35 -4.41
C PRO A 239 -10.51 -20.84 -3.21
N ALA A 240 -9.96 -19.90 -2.45
CA ALA A 240 -9.20 -20.20 -1.24
C ALA A 240 -10.12 -20.68 -0.11
N THR A 241 -9.61 -21.56 0.75
CA THR A 241 -10.37 -21.99 1.94
C THR A 241 -10.21 -20.95 3.03
N THR A 242 -11.32 -20.44 3.58
CA THR A 242 -11.29 -19.48 4.70
C THR A 242 -10.59 -20.13 5.91
N PRO A 243 -9.51 -19.55 6.45
CA PRO A 243 -8.70 -20.22 7.48
C PRO A 243 -9.33 -20.24 8.88
N PHE A 244 -10.44 -19.52 9.08
CA PHE A 244 -11.12 -19.32 10.37
C PHE A 244 -12.62 -19.07 10.16
N TRP A 245 -13.41 -19.18 11.23
CA TRP A 245 -14.77 -18.63 11.25
C TRP A 245 -14.74 -17.16 11.67
N PRO A 246 -15.65 -16.31 11.15
CA PRO A 246 -15.85 -14.96 11.68
C PRO A 246 -16.17 -15.02 13.18
N ALA A 247 -15.50 -14.18 13.98
CA ALA A 247 -15.83 -14.04 15.40
C ALA A 247 -17.18 -13.34 15.58
N ILE A 248 -17.85 -13.68 16.67
CA ILE A 248 -19.13 -13.11 17.10
C ILE A 248 -19.00 -12.50 18.49
N LEU A 249 -19.76 -11.45 18.74
CA LEU A 249 -19.90 -10.83 20.06
C LEU A 249 -21.02 -11.53 20.85
N TYR A 250 -20.77 -11.83 22.11
CA TYR A 250 -21.76 -12.31 23.07
C TYR A 250 -21.63 -11.55 24.40
N ARG A 251 -22.66 -11.62 25.24
CA ARG A 251 -22.60 -11.12 26.62
C ARG A 251 -22.48 -12.31 27.59
N GLY A 252 -21.51 -12.25 28.50
CA GLY A 252 -21.32 -13.26 29.55
C GLY A 252 -22.32 -13.15 30.69
N ASP A 253 -22.24 -14.08 31.64
CA ASP A 253 -22.97 -14.00 32.92
C ASP A 253 -22.43 -12.88 33.83
N ASP A 254 -21.15 -12.56 33.69
CA ASP A 254 -20.49 -11.34 34.17
C ASP A 254 -21.07 -10.01 33.61
N GLY A 255 -21.95 -10.09 32.62
CA GLY A 255 -22.54 -8.94 31.94
C GLY A 255 -21.60 -8.22 30.97
N GLN A 256 -20.35 -8.65 30.80
CA GLN A 256 -19.37 -8.08 29.88
C GLN A 256 -19.59 -8.56 28.45
N ILE A 257 -19.10 -7.81 27.47
CA ILE A 257 -19.12 -8.20 26.06
C ILE A 257 -17.80 -8.90 25.72
N SER A 258 -17.89 -10.14 25.22
CA SER A 258 -16.75 -10.98 24.83
C SER A 258 -16.88 -11.46 23.39
N THR A 259 -15.77 -11.82 22.76
CA THR A 259 -15.71 -12.44 21.42
C THR A 259 -15.54 -13.96 21.50
N THR A 260 -16.15 -14.70 20.57
CA THR A 260 -15.90 -16.14 20.37
C THR A 260 -16.11 -16.53 18.90
N SER A 261 -15.69 -17.73 18.48
CA SER A 261 -15.85 -18.26 17.13
C SER A 261 -15.94 -19.78 17.13
N ALA A 262 -16.52 -20.38 16.10
CA ALA A 262 -16.47 -21.85 15.95
C ALA A 262 -15.03 -22.34 15.73
N THR A 263 -14.66 -23.44 16.39
CA THR A 263 -13.30 -24.02 16.40
C THR A 263 -13.10 -25.15 15.38
N SER A 264 -14.18 -25.67 14.81
CA SER A 264 -14.14 -26.60 13.68
C SER A 264 -13.56 -25.94 12.43
N THR A 265 -12.89 -26.71 11.56
CA THR A 265 -12.41 -26.20 10.26
C THR A 265 -13.54 -25.58 9.45
N PHE A 266 -13.25 -24.49 8.73
CA PHE A 266 -14.21 -23.90 7.79
C PHE A 266 -14.40 -24.84 6.58
N PRO A 267 -15.63 -25.07 6.09
CA PRO A 267 -15.88 -25.93 4.94
C PRO A 267 -15.15 -25.44 3.69
N LYS A 268 -14.50 -26.38 2.97
CA LYS A 268 -13.89 -26.07 1.67
C LYS A 268 -14.96 -25.51 0.71
N PRO A 269 -14.65 -24.46 -0.09
CA PRO A 269 -15.56 -23.95 -1.11
C PRO A 269 -16.13 -25.06 -2.01
N ALA A 270 -17.45 -25.07 -2.17
CA ALA A 270 -18.13 -26.03 -3.03
C ALA A 270 -17.82 -25.77 -4.51
N ALA A 271 -17.62 -26.83 -5.30
CA ALA A 271 -17.29 -26.73 -6.72
C ALA A 271 -18.38 -26.02 -7.54
N THR A 272 -19.65 -26.14 -7.13
CA THR A 272 -20.79 -25.38 -7.67
C THR A 272 -21.34 -24.41 -6.61
N PRO A 273 -21.50 -23.11 -6.92
CA PRO A 273 -22.13 -22.15 -6.00
C PRO A 273 -23.65 -22.36 -5.95
N LEU A 274 -24.30 -21.86 -4.90
CA LEU A 274 -25.77 -21.92 -4.75
C LEU A 274 -26.50 -20.85 -5.58
N SER A 275 -25.83 -19.76 -5.93
CA SER A 275 -26.32 -18.73 -6.86
C SER A 275 -25.15 -18.10 -7.63
N GLY A 276 -25.44 -17.55 -8.81
CA GLY A 276 -24.43 -17.00 -9.73
C GLY A 276 -23.62 -18.08 -10.43
N SER A 277 -22.40 -17.75 -10.87
CA SER A 277 -21.49 -18.68 -11.55
C SER A 277 -20.02 -18.32 -11.30
N TRP A 278 -19.13 -19.31 -11.36
CA TRP A 278 -17.69 -19.05 -11.49
C TRP A 278 -17.35 -18.32 -12.81
N PRO A 279 -16.15 -17.73 -12.93
CA PRO A 279 -15.70 -17.09 -14.17
C PRO A 279 -15.87 -18.00 -15.40
N LYS A 280 -16.57 -17.49 -16.42
CA LYS A 280 -16.85 -18.22 -17.67
C LYS A 280 -15.68 -18.26 -18.66
N LYS A 281 -14.62 -17.51 -18.35
CA LYS A 281 -13.37 -17.37 -19.11
C LYS A 281 -12.21 -17.54 -18.12
N ALA A 282 -11.14 -18.20 -18.54
CA ALA A 282 -9.88 -18.20 -17.78
C ALA A 282 -9.27 -16.78 -17.79
N VAL A 283 -8.51 -16.43 -16.75
CA VAL A 283 -7.67 -15.22 -16.80
C VAL A 283 -6.37 -15.57 -17.51
N ARG A 284 -5.98 -14.79 -18.53
CA ARG A 284 -4.79 -15.08 -19.35
C ARG A 284 -3.61 -14.20 -18.97
N ALA A 285 -2.59 -14.79 -18.35
CA ALA A 285 -1.30 -14.12 -18.11
C ALA A 285 -0.46 -14.13 -19.39
N VAL A 286 -0.18 -12.97 -19.95
CA VAL A 286 0.64 -12.81 -21.16
C VAL A 286 2.08 -12.43 -20.77
N TRP A 287 3.08 -12.96 -21.48
CA TRP A 287 4.45 -12.50 -21.30
C TRP A 287 4.60 -11.07 -21.83
N GLY A 288 5.01 -10.14 -20.96
CA GLY A 288 5.19 -8.74 -21.28
C GLY A 288 5.53 -7.93 -20.03
N TRP A 289 5.68 -6.62 -20.17
CA TRP A 289 5.82 -5.76 -19.01
C TRP A 289 4.48 -5.66 -18.26
N PRO A 290 4.48 -5.82 -16.92
CA PRO A 290 3.30 -5.63 -16.09
C PRO A 290 2.93 -4.15 -16.08
N GLU A 291 2.07 -3.76 -17.03
CA GLU A 291 1.62 -2.39 -17.28
C GLU A 291 0.24 -2.18 -16.66
N ASP A 292 -0.73 -3.01 -17.02
CA ASP A 292 -2.11 -2.99 -16.51
C ASP A 292 -2.79 -4.38 -16.59
N PRO A 293 -3.86 -4.63 -15.82
CA PRO A 293 -4.46 -3.76 -14.81
C PRO A 293 -3.97 -4.13 -13.39
N LEU A 294 -3.32 -3.20 -12.70
CA LEU A 294 -2.60 -3.45 -11.44
C LEU A 294 -3.12 -2.56 -10.30
N VAL A 295 -3.06 -3.07 -9.07
CA VAL A 295 -3.43 -2.35 -7.83
C VAL A 295 -2.36 -2.55 -6.75
N ASP A 296 -2.42 -1.77 -5.68
CA ASP A 296 -1.46 -1.87 -4.59
C ASP A 296 -1.69 -3.12 -3.72
N LYS A 297 -0.63 -3.51 -3.01
CA LYS A 297 -0.66 -4.67 -2.10
C LYS A 297 -1.70 -4.43 -1.00
N TYR A 298 -2.70 -5.33 -0.94
CA TYR A 298 -3.84 -5.30 -0.01
C TYR A 298 -5.00 -4.35 -0.38
N ASP A 299 -5.05 -3.78 -1.60
CA ASP A 299 -6.18 -2.94 -2.06
C ASP A 299 -7.54 -3.67 -2.11
N PHE A 300 -7.52 -5.00 -2.12
CA PHE A 300 -8.71 -5.84 -1.99
C PHE A 300 -8.59 -6.86 -0.86
N TYR A 301 -9.74 -7.36 -0.40
CA TYR A 301 -9.82 -8.31 0.70
C TYR A 301 -9.08 -9.62 0.41
N ASN A 302 -8.14 -9.96 1.28
CA ASN A 302 -7.51 -11.28 1.37
C ASN A 302 -7.28 -11.61 2.86
N PHE A 303 -7.21 -12.89 3.21
CA PHE A 303 -7.00 -13.34 4.59
C PHE A 303 -5.69 -12.79 5.21
N ASN A 304 -4.68 -12.50 4.39
CA ASN A 304 -3.42 -11.91 4.84
C ASN A 304 -3.45 -10.37 4.97
N CYS A 305 -4.55 -9.71 4.61
CA CYS A 305 -4.75 -8.27 4.85
C CYS A 305 -5.28 -7.98 6.26
N VAL A 306 -5.91 -8.97 6.92
CA VAL A 306 -6.69 -8.75 8.14
C VAL A 306 -5.82 -8.97 9.39
N PRO A 307 -5.54 -7.94 10.20
CA PRO A 307 -4.80 -8.12 11.44
C PRO A 307 -5.61 -8.93 12.47
N LYS A 308 -4.91 -9.68 13.32
CA LYS A 308 -5.46 -10.81 14.11
C LYS A 308 -6.59 -10.49 15.10
N LEU A 309 -6.91 -9.21 15.35
CA LEU A 309 -7.93 -8.78 16.32
C LEU A 309 -9.37 -9.21 15.97
N TRP A 310 -9.63 -9.66 14.74
CA TRP A 310 -10.89 -10.32 14.37
C TRP A 310 -11.00 -11.79 14.85
N PHE A 311 -9.95 -12.37 15.46
CA PHE A 311 -9.82 -13.81 15.69
C PHE A 311 -9.45 -14.19 17.13
N GLY A 312 -10.25 -13.71 18.10
CA GLY A 312 -10.53 -14.45 19.33
C GLY A 312 -9.38 -14.64 20.35
N GLY A 313 -8.45 -13.69 20.46
CA GLY A 313 -7.38 -13.72 21.47
C GLY A 313 -7.36 -12.49 22.36
N ILE A 314 -7.49 -12.66 23.68
CA ILE A 314 -7.30 -11.58 24.66
C ILE A 314 -5.82 -11.50 25.06
N ILE A 315 -5.21 -10.37 24.69
CA ILE A 315 -4.10 -9.62 25.32
C ILE A 315 -3.11 -10.40 26.22
N GLY A 316 -1.83 -10.36 25.87
CA GLY A 316 -0.77 -10.95 26.70
C GLY A 316 0.70 -10.62 26.38
N ASP A 317 1.04 -9.44 25.85
CA ASP A 317 2.27 -8.67 26.22
C ASP A 317 2.29 -7.27 25.54
N PRO A 318 3.13 -6.29 25.99
CA PRO A 318 3.20 -4.94 25.43
C PRO A 318 4.43 -4.69 24.53
N GLY A 319 4.30 -3.73 23.60
CA GLY A 319 5.33 -3.37 22.61
C GLY A 319 5.06 -4.03 21.26
N GLY A 320 5.11 -3.27 20.17
CA GLY A 320 4.57 -3.70 18.87
C GLY A 320 3.79 -2.57 18.19
N ASP A 321 4.55 -1.56 17.79
CA ASP A 321 4.16 -0.32 17.13
C ASP A 321 3.55 -0.57 15.71
N ASP A 322 2.98 0.48 15.11
CA ASP A 322 2.95 0.74 13.66
C ASP A 322 2.09 -0.11 12.67
N PHE A 323 1.05 -0.85 13.09
CA PHE A 323 0.20 -1.61 12.11
C PHE A 323 -1.33 -1.47 12.20
N TYR A 324 -1.87 -0.25 12.04
CA TYR A 324 -3.30 -0.05 11.72
C TYR A 324 -3.60 1.19 10.87
N ASN A 325 -4.19 1.00 9.68
CA ASN A 325 -5.42 1.70 9.24
C ASN A 325 -6.00 1.14 7.93
N ASN A 326 -7.02 0.29 8.04
CA ASN A 326 -8.00 0.04 6.96
C ASN A 326 -9.36 -0.28 7.58
N GLU A 327 -10.05 0.77 8.05
CA GLU A 327 -11.47 0.70 8.41
C GLU A 327 -12.34 1.05 7.19
N ASN A 328 -13.02 0.06 6.58
CA ASN A 328 -14.29 0.25 5.85
C ASN A 328 -14.86 -1.10 5.34
N THR A 329 -15.45 -1.91 6.23
CA THR A 329 -16.14 -3.16 5.81
C THR A 329 -17.37 -3.53 6.65
N ALA A 330 -17.83 -2.65 7.55
CA ALA A 330 -18.87 -2.98 8.54
C ALA A 330 -20.21 -2.22 8.39
N GLU A 331 -20.21 -0.97 7.92
CA GLU A 331 -21.38 -0.06 8.07
C GLU A 331 -22.19 0.16 6.77
N LEU A 332 -22.72 -0.94 6.21
CA LEU A 332 -23.80 -0.91 5.21
C LEU A 332 -25.01 -1.74 5.67
N ARG A 333 -25.76 -1.19 6.65
CA ARG A 333 -27.17 -1.49 7.00
C ARG A 333 -27.74 -0.32 7.82
N THR A 334 -29.06 -0.23 7.94
CA THR A 334 -29.76 1.08 7.99
C THR A 334 -30.86 1.18 9.06
N ILE A 335 -31.18 2.43 9.45
CA ILE A 335 -32.39 2.91 10.17
C ILE A 335 -32.30 2.97 11.72
N CYS A 336 -32.81 4.08 12.28
CA CYS A 336 -32.91 4.41 13.72
C CYS A 336 -34.39 4.41 14.20
N PRO A 337 -34.66 4.58 15.51
CA PRO A 337 -35.23 5.87 15.96
C PRO A 337 -34.69 6.38 17.33
N GLU A 338 -35.23 7.52 17.79
CA GLU A 338 -34.91 8.29 19.02
C GLU A 338 -35.43 7.59 20.32
N GLU A 339 -35.13 7.99 21.57
CA GLU A 339 -34.66 9.26 22.21
C GLU A 339 -33.74 8.91 23.45
N THR A 340 -33.34 9.69 24.49
CA THR A 340 -33.65 11.02 25.08
C THR A 340 -32.43 11.55 25.92
N PHE A 341 -32.63 12.58 26.77
CA PHE A 341 -31.69 13.28 27.68
C PHE A 341 -31.46 12.51 29.03
N ILE A 342 -30.58 12.86 30.00
CA ILE A 342 -30.37 14.13 30.76
C ILE A 342 -28.92 14.25 31.32
N SER A 343 -28.51 15.48 31.68
CA SER A 343 -27.16 15.91 32.14
C SER A 343 -26.95 15.92 33.67
N SER A 344 -25.69 15.90 34.14
CA SER A 344 -25.26 16.46 35.44
C SER A 344 -23.81 16.98 35.39
N THR A 345 -23.37 17.78 36.37
CA THR A 345 -22.14 18.61 36.32
C THR A 345 -21.52 18.80 37.74
N SER A 346 -20.32 19.39 37.99
CA SER A 346 -19.46 20.20 37.10
C SER A 346 -17.92 20.04 37.24
N PRO A 347 -17.17 20.64 38.21
CA PRO A 347 -15.98 21.38 37.76
C PRO A 347 -14.60 21.11 38.42
N LYS A 348 -13.57 21.29 37.58
CA LYS A 348 -12.15 21.62 37.90
C LYS A 348 -11.27 20.44 38.38
N PRO A 349 -9.96 20.34 38.04
CA PRO A 349 -9.09 21.27 37.28
C PRO A 349 -9.50 21.44 35.82
N THR A 350 -8.93 22.44 35.13
CA THR A 350 -9.12 22.63 33.68
C THR A 350 -8.17 21.70 32.93
N PRO A 351 -8.66 20.63 32.26
CA PRO A 351 -7.81 19.80 31.42
C PRO A 351 -7.67 20.46 30.05
N THR A 352 -6.65 20.08 29.30
CA THR A 352 -6.69 20.21 27.83
C THR A 352 -7.91 19.43 27.35
N LYS A 353 -8.82 20.07 26.60
CA LYS A 353 -10.02 19.39 26.12
C LYS A 353 -9.61 18.30 25.13
N ILE A 354 -9.95 17.07 25.47
CA ILE A 354 -9.90 15.94 24.55
C ILE A 354 -11.12 16.03 23.64
N SER A 355 -10.91 15.84 22.34
CA SER A 355 -11.99 15.77 21.35
C SER A 355 -12.85 14.53 21.57
N ASP A 356 -14.17 14.68 21.59
CA ASP A 356 -15.10 13.55 21.66
C ASP A 356 -15.76 13.33 20.27
N PRO A 357 -15.44 12.24 19.56
CA PRO A 357 -16.05 11.93 18.26
C PRO A 357 -17.57 11.77 18.32
N ARG A 358 -18.17 11.50 19.49
CA ARG A 358 -19.63 11.41 19.67
C ARG A 358 -20.31 12.79 19.59
N LEU A 359 -19.53 13.87 19.65
CA LEU A 359 -19.98 15.25 19.45
C LEU A 359 -19.74 15.74 18.01
N ASN A 360 -19.38 14.86 17.07
CA ASN A 360 -19.25 15.19 15.66
C ASN A 360 -20.62 15.52 15.04
N THR A 361 -20.84 16.79 14.76
CA THR A 361 -21.99 17.28 13.96
C THR A 361 -21.56 17.50 12.51
N LYS A 362 -22.37 17.10 11.53
CA LYS A 362 -22.11 17.39 10.11
C LYS A 362 -23.08 18.42 9.55
N LYS A 363 -22.60 19.27 8.65
CA LYS A 363 -23.41 20.24 7.90
C LYS A 363 -22.96 20.25 6.43
N CYS A 364 -23.85 19.81 5.56
CA CYS A 364 -23.61 19.70 4.13
C CYS A 364 -23.95 21.00 3.39
N PHE A 365 -23.24 21.27 2.30
CA PHE A 365 -23.49 22.39 1.41
C PHE A 365 -24.42 22.00 0.25
N LYS A 366 -24.88 23.01 -0.48
CA LYS A 366 -25.69 22.87 -1.71
C LYS A 366 -25.09 23.71 -2.84
N GLY A 367 -23.75 23.67 -2.93
CA GLY A 367 -22.94 24.48 -3.83
C GLY A 367 -22.66 23.79 -5.17
N GLU A 368 -21.45 23.95 -5.69
CA GLU A 368 -20.97 23.15 -6.83
C GLU A 368 -20.88 21.67 -6.44
N GLN A 369 -21.02 20.78 -7.42
CA GLN A 369 -20.81 19.34 -7.28
C GLN A 369 -19.54 18.91 -8.01
N THR A 370 -18.90 17.83 -7.54
CA THR A 370 -17.74 17.28 -8.25
C THR A 370 -17.61 15.76 -8.14
N GLU A 371 -16.57 15.21 -8.76
CA GLU A 371 -16.25 13.78 -8.76
C GLU A 371 -15.55 13.39 -7.45
N ASN A 372 -15.90 12.26 -6.83
CA ASN A 372 -15.38 11.90 -5.51
C ASN A 372 -13.86 11.72 -5.51
N VAL A 373 -13.27 11.24 -6.62
CA VAL A 373 -11.81 11.17 -6.81
C VAL A 373 -11.12 12.53 -6.64
N ARG A 374 -11.75 13.64 -7.05
CA ARG A 374 -11.20 15.00 -6.88
C ARG A 374 -11.24 15.43 -5.42
N MET A 375 -12.35 15.17 -4.73
CA MET A 375 -12.51 15.45 -3.30
C MET A 375 -11.51 14.65 -2.45
N ARG A 376 -11.35 13.35 -2.73
CA ARG A 376 -10.39 12.46 -2.05
C ARG A 376 -8.93 12.85 -2.33
N ASN A 377 -8.62 13.28 -3.54
CA ASN A 377 -7.29 13.82 -3.88
C ASN A 377 -7.01 15.16 -3.17
N ALA A 378 -7.99 16.06 -3.08
CA ALA A 378 -7.85 17.33 -2.38
C ALA A 378 -7.64 17.12 -0.86
N THR A 379 -8.47 16.29 -0.25
CA THR A 379 -8.42 16.01 1.20
C THR A 379 -7.18 15.22 1.60
N THR A 380 -6.72 14.27 0.78
CA THR A 380 -5.46 13.56 1.03
C THR A 380 -4.26 14.50 0.95
N ARG A 381 -4.18 15.35 -0.10
CA ARG A 381 -3.15 16.39 -0.21
C ARG A 381 -3.20 17.38 0.95
N PHE A 382 -4.39 17.70 1.47
CA PHE A 382 -4.52 18.54 2.67
C PHE A 382 -3.97 17.87 3.92
N CYS A 383 -4.21 16.57 4.13
CA CYS A 383 -3.59 15.84 5.24
C CYS A 383 -2.06 15.85 5.15
N ASP A 384 -1.51 15.65 3.96
CA ASP A 384 -0.06 15.74 3.73
C ASP A 384 0.49 17.17 3.95
N ASP A 385 -0.24 18.20 3.52
CA ASP A 385 0.09 19.62 3.76
C ASP A 385 0.06 20.06 5.24
N ILE A 386 -0.63 19.32 6.12
CA ILE A 386 -0.66 19.58 7.57
C ILE A 386 0.19 18.61 8.42
N ALA A 387 0.69 17.52 7.83
CA ALA A 387 1.48 16.50 8.53
C ALA A 387 2.77 17.06 9.16
N HIS A 388 3.31 18.12 8.56
CA HIS A 388 4.56 18.78 8.97
C HIS A 388 4.32 20.17 9.59
N ARG A 389 3.18 20.37 10.29
CA ARG A 389 2.81 21.66 10.91
C ARG A 389 2.61 21.53 12.43
N ASP A 390 2.88 22.61 13.15
CA ASP A 390 2.59 22.72 14.58
C ASP A 390 1.08 22.89 14.83
N LEU A 391 0.36 21.77 14.98
CA LEU A 391 -1.10 21.72 15.16
C LEU A 391 -1.55 22.08 16.60
N ILE A 392 -1.17 23.28 17.03
CA ILE A 392 -1.39 23.82 18.38
C ILE A 392 -2.84 24.30 18.62
N ALA A 393 -3.18 24.55 19.89
CA ALA A 393 -4.49 25.08 20.26
C ALA A 393 -4.70 26.50 19.68
N GLY A 394 -5.76 26.69 18.88
CA GLY A 394 -6.00 27.93 18.14
C GLY A 394 -5.41 27.95 16.72
N PHE A 395 -4.87 26.84 16.23
CA PHE A 395 -4.43 26.69 14.84
C PHE A 395 -5.61 26.74 13.86
N GLU A 396 -5.46 27.49 12.77
CA GLU A 396 -6.39 27.54 11.65
C GLU A 396 -5.57 27.49 10.34
N TYR A 397 -5.95 26.61 9.40
CA TYR A 397 -5.29 26.49 8.10
C TYR A 397 -6.27 26.09 7.00
N GLU A 398 -6.17 26.76 5.86
CA GLU A 398 -7.03 26.57 4.68
C GLU A 398 -6.19 26.58 3.39
N LYS A 399 -6.49 25.67 2.47
CA LYS A 399 -5.82 25.56 1.16
C LYS A 399 -6.79 25.10 0.07
N GLU A 400 -6.65 25.68 -1.12
CA GLU A 400 -7.42 25.31 -2.32
C GLU A 400 -6.60 24.43 -3.27
N TYR A 401 -7.20 23.35 -3.76
CA TYR A 401 -6.63 22.45 -4.75
C TYR A 401 -7.46 22.53 -6.04
N LYS A 402 -6.80 22.81 -7.18
CA LYS A 402 -7.47 23.03 -8.47
C LYS A 402 -7.42 21.78 -9.34
N PHE A 403 -8.53 21.46 -9.99
CA PHE A 403 -8.70 20.31 -10.89
C PHE A 403 -9.44 20.74 -12.16
N GLU A 404 -8.89 20.43 -13.34
CA GLU A 404 -9.49 20.73 -14.65
C GLU A 404 -10.82 19.99 -14.85
N TYR A 405 -11.83 20.59 -15.48
CA TYR A 405 -13.05 19.86 -15.83
C TYR A 405 -12.79 18.92 -17.02
N ASN A 406 -13.28 17.68 -16.95
CA ASN A 406 -13.06 16.64 -17.98
C ASN A 406 -13.60 17.00 -19.39
N SER A 407 -14.34 18.10 -19.55
CA SER A 407 -14.98 18.50 -20.83
C SER A 407 -15.31 20.00 -20.92
N GLY A 408 -14.49 20.91 -20.37
CA GLY A 408 -14.81 22.34 -20.45
C GLY A 408 -13.74 23.32 -19.98
N ILE A 409 -14.01 24.62 -20.19
CA ILE A 409 -13.14 25.74 -19.77
C ILE A 409 -13.40 26.08 -18.29
N GLY A 410 -12.36 26.03 -17.47
CA GLY A 410 -12.39 26.36 -16.04
C GLY A 410 -11.84 25.23 -15.16
N PHE A 411 -11.89 25.44 -13.84
CA PHE A 411 -11.39 24.49 -12.83
C PHE A 411 -12.40 24.33 -11.69
N VAL A 412 -12.42 23.16 -11.06
CA VAL A 412 -12.98 22.98 -9.71
C VAL A 412 -11.88 23.33 -8.72
N GLY A 413 -12.06 24.37 -7.92
CA GLY A 413 -11.23 24.68 -6.76
C GLY A 413 -11.83 24.05 -5.51
N ILE A 414 -11.22 22.99 -4.98
CA ILE A 414 -11.67 22.32 -3.77
C ILE A 414 -10.92 22.92 -2.59
N THR A 415 -11.63 23.67 -1.75
CA THR A 415 -11.08 24.34 -0.57
C THR A 415 -11.22 23.43 0.64
N VAL A 416 -10.10 23.11 1.29
CA VAL A 416 -10.05 22.24 2.48
C VAL A 416 -9.48 23.04 3.65
N SER A 417 -10.06 22.90 4.85
CA SER A 417 -9.52 23.54 6.06
C SER A 417 -9.73 22.79 7.37
N LEU A 418 -8.91 23.16 8.34
CA LEU A 418 -8.89 22.68 9.73
C LEU A 418 -8.80 23.88 10.69
N GLU A 419 -9.73 23.94 11.64
CA GLU A 419 -9.74 24.85 12.80
C GLU A 419 -9.63 23.99 14.08
N ILE A 420 -8.59 24.23 14.90
CA ILE A 420 -8.38 23.62 16.22
C ILE A 420 -8.75 24.63 17.30
N LYS A 421 -9.84 24.38 18.01
CA LYS A 421 -10.43 25.33 18.96
C LYS A 421 -9.51 25.59 20.17
N PRO A 422 -9.55 26.80 20.76
CA PRO A 422 -8.74 27.13 21.93
C PRO A 422 -8.90 26.12 23.08
N LYS A 423 -7.77 25.75 23.70
CA LYS A 423 -7.64 24.76 24.78
C LYS A 423 -7.89 23.30 24.39
N CYS A 424 -7.90 22.97 23.10
CA CYS A 424 -7.87 21.59 22.59
C CYS A 424 -6.49 21.24 22.03
N SER A 425 -6.12 19.96 22.07
CA SER A 425 -4.87 19.43 21.52
C SER A 425 -5.16 18.35 20.50
N PHE A 426 -4.81 18.60 19.23
CA PHE A 426 -4.92 17.61 18.17
C PHE A 426 -3.61 16.83 18.05
N ASN A 427 -3.65 15.51 18.27
CA ASN A 427 -2.52 14.65 17.90
C ASN A 427 -2.68 14.27 16.43
N TYR A 428 -1.70 14.58 15.58
CA TYR A 428 -1.81 14.33 14.15
C TYR A 428 -1.79 12.83 13.85
N SER A 429 -2.68 12.41 12.95
CA SER A 429 -2.54 11.18 12.20
C SER A 429 -3.20 11.38 10.83
N LYS A 430 -2.55 10.88 9.77
CA LYS A 430 -3.06 10.97 8.39
C LYS A 430 -4.44 10.32 8.26
N SER A 431 -4.65 9.17 8.90
CA SER A 431 -5.94 8.49 8.90
C SER A 431 -7.00 9.22 9.73
N LEU A 432 -6.63 9.88 10.83
CA LEU A 432 -7.57 10.70 11.61
C LEU A 432 -8.02 11.93 10.80
N CYS A 433 -7.09 12.59 10.10
CA CYS A 433 -7.39 13.66 9.16
C CYS A 433 -8.31 13.19 8.02
N GLN A 434 -7.97 12.09 7.36
CA GLN A 434 -8.80 11.51 6.29
C GLN A 434 -10.18 11.06 6.80
N ARG A 435 -10.29 10.53 8.02
CA ARG A 435 -11.56 10.13 8.66
C ARG A 435 -12.46 11.33 8.97
N TYR A 436 -11.90 12.48 9.36
CA TYR A 436 -12.69 13.70 9.52
C TYR A 436 -13.11 14.26 8.15
N LEU A 437 -12.25 14.23 7.15
CA LEU A 437 -12.52 14.80 5.83
C LEU A 437 -13.40 13.91 4.93
N SER A 438 -13.49 12.60 5.18
CA SER A 438 -14.43 11.71 4.49
C SER A 438 -15.89 11.96 4.90
N VAL A 439 -16.16 12.38 6.15
CA VAL A 439 -17.53 12.68 6.62
C VAL A 439 -18.26 13.72 5.73
N PRO A 440 -17.73 14.91 5.44
CA PRO A 440 -18.36 15.85 4.51
C PRO A 440 -18.25 15.42 3.04
N THR A 441 -17.28 14.56 2.68
CA THR A 441 -17.04 14.15 1.28
C THR A 441 -18.01 13.05 0.81
N ASP A 442 -18.18 12.00 1.61
CA ASP A 442 -18.96 10.82 1.23
C ASP A 442 -20.40 10.86 1.77
N SER A 443 -20.63 11.48 2.94
CA SER A 443 -21.93 11.41 3.64
C SER A 443 -22.86 12.60 3.41
N CYS A 444 -22.49 13.54 2.53
CA CYS A 444 -23.37 14.64 2.12
C CYS A 444 -24.25 14.29 0.92
N ASP A 445 -23.73 13.52 -0.04
CA ASP A 445 -24.50 12.96 -1.16
C ASP A 445 -24.31 11.45 -1.18
N CYS A 446 -25.13 10.73 -0.41
CA CYS A 446 -25.04 9.27 -0.28
C CYS A 446 -25.38 8.50 -1.56
N ASN A 447 -25.95 9.16 -2.57
CA ASN A 447 -26.36 8.54 -3.83
C ASN A 447 -25.29 8.73 -4.91
N GLY A 448 -24.78 7.62 -5.47
CA GLY A 448 -23.84 7.64 -6.57
C GLY A 448 -22.37 7.91 -6.17
N VAL A 449 -21.47 7.69 -7.13
CA VAL A 449 -20.01 7.89 -6.96
C VAL A 449 -19.62 9.35 -7.21
N ASN A 450 -20.21 10.00 -8.20
CA ASN A 450 -19.96 11.40 -8.55
C ASN A 450 -21.18 12.28 -8.22
N GLY A 451 -21.01 13.61 -8.26
CA GLY A 451 -22.05 14.56 -7.86
C GLY A 451 -21.96 14.98 -6.39
N LYS A 452 -20.78 14.87 -5.77
CA LYS A 452 -20.55 15.19 -4.35
C LYS A 452 -20.50 16.71 -4.15
N HIS A 453 -21.37 17.24 -3.30
CA HIS A 453 -21.19 18.57 -2.71
C HIS A 453 -20.16 18.50 -1.56
N GLY A 454 -19.70 19.67 -1.12
CA GLY A 454 -18.91 19.81 0.10
C GLY A 454 -19.74 19.83 1.39
N GLY A 455 -19.04 20.02 2.50
CA GLY A 455 -19.63 20.20 3.81
C GLY A 455 -18.59 20.50 4.88
N THR A 456 -19.06 20.46 6.13
CA THR A 456 -18.26 20.59 7.34
C THR A 456 -18.58 19.48 8.33
N VAL A 457 -17.59 19.09 9.13
CA VAL A 457 -17.79 18.32 10.37
C VAL A 457 -17.15 19.07 11.54
N GLU A 458 -17.90 19.24 12.61
CA GLU A 458 -17.53 20.08 13.75
C GLU A 458 -17.89 19.40 15.08
N ASN A 459 -16.97 19.45 16.05
CA ASN A 459 -17.18 18.92 17.40
C ASN A 459 -16.72 19.90 18.49
N ASN A 460 -16.54 19.40 19.71
CA ASN A 460 -16.11 20.16 20.89
C ASN A 460 -14.70 20.78 20.78
N CYS A 461 -13.89 20.34 19.80
CA CYS A 461 -12.49 20.72 19.66
C CYS A 461 -11.98 21.02 18.25
N TYR A 462 -12.51 20.36 17.21
CA TYR A 462 -12.07 20.57 15.83
C TYR A 462 -13.25 20.90 14.94
N LYS A 463 -12.93 21.51 13.81
CA LYS A 463 -13.84 21.75 12.70
C LYS A 463 -13.08 21.61 11.40
N TRP A 464 -13.65 20.84 10.49
CA TRP A 464 -13.07 20.52 9.20
C TRP A 464 -14.03 20.93 8.10
N LYS A 465 -13.51 21.48 7.00
CA LYS A 465 -14.27 21.89 5.81
C LYS A 465 -13.71 21.19 4.58
N VAL A 466 -14.60 20.76 3.68
CA VAL A 466 -14.29 20.45 2.27
C VAL A 466 -15.32 21.15 1.42
N ASP A 467 -14.92 22.02 0.51
CA ASP A 467 -15.83 22.87 -0.24
C ASP A 467 -15.42 22.99 -1.73
N PRO A 468 -16.01 22.19 -2.64
CA PRO A 468 -15.81 22.32 -4.06
C PRO A 468 -16.48 23.60 -4.57
N ASN A 469 -15.70 24.44 -5.24
CA ASN A 469 -16.14 25.71 -5.81
C ASN A 469 -15.78 25.79 -7.29
N ARG A 470 -16.68 26.30 -8.11
CA ARG A 470 -16.43 26.56 -9.53
C ARG A 470 -15.53 27.79 -9.70
N ARG A 471 -14.37 27.61 -10.32
CA ARG A 471 -13.43 28.69 -10.65
C ARG A 471 -13.37 28.88 -12.16
N TRP A 472 -13.61 30.11 -12.59
CA TRP A 472 -13.38 30.57 -13.96
C TRP A 472 -11.97 31.16 -14.06
N CYS A 473 -11.43 31.20 -15.27
CA CYS A 473 -10.20 31.92 -15.60
C CYS A 473 -10.51 33.39 -15.89
#